data_AF-A0A800M7A5-F1
#
_entry.id   AF-A0A800M7A5-F1
#
_cell.length_a   1.000
_cell.length_b   1.000
_cell.length_c   1.000
_cell.angle_alpha   90.00
_cell.angle_beta   90.00
_cell.angle_gamma   90.00
#
_symmetry.space_group_name_H-M   'P 1'
#
loop_
_entity.id
_entity.type
_entity.pdbx_description
1 polymer ?
#
loop_
_entity_poly.entity_id
_entity_poly.type
_entity_poly.pdbx_seq_one_letter_code
_entity_poly.pdbx_strand_id
1 'polypeptide(L)'
;VNNYHRNTVDSACQIMGAMGLEKAEELRPWHLMRRIEAYEIRNFSEIYEYIETGSLLQDTKPESYARACDAARSDSFTATN
;
A
#
# COMPACT_ATOMS: atom_id res chain seq x y z
N VAL A 1 -1.24 -25.13 7.43
CA VAL A 1 -1.07 -23.74 6.90
C VAL A 1 0.00 -23.64 5.80
N ASN A 2 0.96 -24.58 5.68
CA ASN A 2 1.99 -24.55 4.63
C ASN A 2 1.44 -24.54 3.18
N ASN A 3 0.47 -25.41 2.89
CA ASN A 3 -0.06 -25.55 1.51
C ASN A 3 -0.80 -24.29 1.04
N TYR A 4 -1.52 -23.61 1.92
CA TYR A 4 -2.23 -22.37 1.57
C TYR A 4 -1.24 -21.27 1.20
N HIS A 5 -0.25 -21.01 2.06
CA HIS A 5 0.78 -20.00 1.81
C HIS A 5 1.55 -20.28 0.51
N ARG A 6 1.98 -21.53 0.30
CA ARG A 6 2.69 -21.93 -0.93
C ARG A 6 1.86 -21.63 -2.18
N ASN A 7 0.58 -21.98 -2.17
CA ASN A 7 -0.30 -21.73 -3.31
C ASN A 7 -0.56 -20.24 -3.54
N THR A 8 -0.64 -19.44 -2.47
CA THR A 8 -0.75 -17.97 -2.57
C THR A 8 0.48 -17.36 -3.24
N VAL A 9 1.69 -17.77 -2.83
CA VAL A 9 2.93 -17.27 -3.43
C VAL A 9 3.04 -17.68 -4.89
N ASP A 10 2.75 -18.95 -5.21
CA ASP A 10 2.80 -19.45 -6.60
C ASP A 10 1.83 -18.68 -7.52
N SER A 11 0.59 -18.45 -7.06
CA SER A 11 -0.39 -17.67 -7.81
C SER A 11 0.07 -16.23 -8.04
N ALA A 12 0.66 -15.60 -7.03
CA ALA A 12 1.20 -14.25 -7.16
C ALA A 12 2.33 -14.18 -8.20
N CYS A 13 3.24 -15.16 -8.22
CA CYS A 13 4.30 -15.27 -9.22
C CYS A 13 3.74 -15.44 -10.64
N GLN A 14 2.72 -16.28 -10.82
CA GLN A 14 2.08 -16.47 -12.14
C GLN A 14 1.44 -15.17 -12.66
N ILE A 15 0.76 -14.43 -11.78
CA ILE A 15 0.16 -13.13 -12.13
C ILE A 15 1.25 -12.12 -12.53
N MET A 16 2.33 -12.01 -11.74
CA MET A 16 3.46 -11.13 -12.07
C MET A 16 4.13 -11.50 -13.40
N GLY A 17 4.33 -12.80 -13.64
CA GLY A 17 4.88 -13.29 -14.91
C GLY A 17 3.97 -12.98 -16.10
N ALA A 18 2.65 -13.09 -15.94
CA ALA A 18 1.68 -12.70 -16.97
C ALA A 18 1.71 -11.19 -17.29
N MET A 19 2.15 -10.37 -16.33
CA MET A 19 2.38 -8.93 -16.52
C MET A 19 3.74 -8.62 -17.15
N GLY A 20 4.61 -9.62 -17.33
CA GLY A 20 5.97 -9.45 -17.83
C GLY A 20 6.97 -8.98 -16.77
N LEU A 21 6.69 -9.20 -15.49
CA LEU A 21 7.57 -8.85 -14.37
C LEU A 21 8.32 -10.09 -13.89
N GLU A 22 9.62 -9.94 -13.64
CA GLU A 22 10.49 -11.02 -13.14
C GLU A 22 10.67 -10.93 -11.62
N LYS A 23 10.67 -9.71 -11.06
CA LYS A 23 10.92 -9.44 -9.65
C LYS A 23 9.78 -8.64 -9.04
N ALA A 24 9.46 -8.95 -7.77
CA ALA A 24 8.42 -8.23 -7.03
C ALA A 24 8.70 -6.71 -6.90
N GLU A 25 9.98 -6.32 -6.89
CA GLU A 25 10.44 -4.92 -6.84
C GLU A 25 10.09 -4.13 -8.11
N GLU A 26 9.73 -4.81 -9.21
CA GLU A 26 9.28 -4.18 -10.46
C GLU A 26 7.80 -3.80 -10.42
N LEU A 27 7.07 -4.23 -9.39
CA LEU A 27 5.71 -3.75 -9.16
C LEU A 27 5.72 -2.23 -8.96
N ARG A 28 4.74 -1.59 -9.59
CA ARG A 28 4.52 -0.16 -9.53
C ARG A 28 3.06 0.10 -9.21
N PRO A 29 2.72 1.23 -8.60
CA PRO A 29 1.34 1.54 -8.23
C PRO A 29 0.35 1.48 -9.40
N TRP A 30 0.77 1.85 -10.60
CA TRP A 30 -0.08 1.81 -11.80
C TRP A 30 -0.38 0.39 -12.31
N HIS A 31 0.28 -0.64 -11.79
CA HIS A 31 -0.02 -2.04 -12.08
C HIS A 31 -1.27 -2.56 -11.35
N LEU A 32 -1.71 -1.87 -10.29
CA LEU A 32 -2.83 -2.30 -9.44
C LEU A 32 -4.04 -1.41 -9.69
N MET A 33 -5.08 -2.00 -10.30
CA MET A 33 -6.35 -1.34 -10.55
C MET A 33 -7.35 -1.63 -9.43
N ARG A 34 -8.01 -0.59 -8.91
CA ARG A 34 -9.06 -0.70 -7.91
C ARG A 34 -10.31 0.02 -8.38
N ARG A 35 -11.43 -0.68 -8.29
CA ARG A 35 -12.75 -0.05 -8.38
C ARG A 35 -12.98 0.77 -7.11
N ILE A 36 -13.08 2.09 -7.27
CA ILE A 36 -13.30 3.01 -6.15
C ILE A 36 -14.78 3.40 -6.04
N GLU A 37 -15.51 3.39 -7.16
CA GLU A 37 -16.94 3.65 -7.21
C GLU A 37 -17.63 2.73 -8.23
N ALA A 38 -18.96 2.77 -8.30
CA ALA A 38 -19.73 1.92 -9.20
C ALA A 38 -19.28 2.02 -10.67
N TYR A 39 -18.84 3.19 -11.13
CA TYR A 39 -18.43 3.41 -12.51
C TYR A 39 -17.01 3.94 -12.64
N GLU A 40 -16.20 3.83 -11.58
CA GLU A 40 -14.87 4.41 -11.54
C GLU A 40 -13.82 3.40 -11.09
N ILE A 41 -12.81 3.22 -11.94
CA ILE A 41 -11.63 2.41 -11.68
C ILE A 41 -10.43 3.33 -11.78
N ARG A 42 -9.61 3.33 -10.74
CA ARG A 42 -8.35 4.05 -10.69
C ARG A 42 -7.21 3.11 -10.31
N ASN A 43 -6.00 3.47 -10.70
CA ASN A 43 -4.81 2.75 -10.30
C ASN A 43 -4.28 3.30 -8.96
N PHE A 44 -3.42 2.55 -8.26
CA PHE A 44 -3.01 2.96 -6.91
C PHE A 44 -2.23 4.28 -6.88
N SER A 45 -1.55 4.70 -7.97
CA SER A 45 -0.89 6.03 -8.01
C SER A 45 -1.88 7.19 -7.98
N GLU A 46 -3.14 6.96 -8.33
CA GLU A 46 -4.19 7.97 -8.36
C GLU A 46 -5.02 7.99 -7.06
N ILE A 47 -4.91 6.93 -6.24
CA ILE A 47 -5.73 6.72 -5.04
C ILE A 47 -4.93 7.01 -3.76
N TYR A 48 -3.63 6.76 -3.76
CA TYR A 48 -2.78 6.91 -2.58
C TYR A 48 -1.67 7.94 -2.80
N GLU A 49 -1.37 8.69 -1.73
CA GLU A 49 -0.19 9.53 -1.67
C GLU A 49 1.06 8.67 -1.39
N TYR A 50 2.02 8.70 -2.31
CA TYR A 50 3.34 8.10 -2.13
C TYR A 50 4.30 9.14 -1.59
N ILE A 51 4.70 8.96 -0.34
CA ILE A 51 5.58 9.88 0.38
C ILE A 51 7.03 9.38 0.33
N GLU A 52 7.99 10.30 0.49
CA GLU A 52 9.39 9.94 0.53
C GLU A 52 9.75 9.15 1.80
N THR A 53 10.84 8.38 1.72
CA THR A 53 11.32 7.63 2.87
C THR A 53 11.73 8.61 3.97
N GLY A 54 11.18 8.43 5.17
CA GLY A 54 11.47 9.28 6.33
C GLY A 54 10.56 10.50 6.47
N SER A 55 9.62 10.77 5.54
CA SER A 55 8.70 11.91 5.64
C SER A 55 7.86 11.92 6.92
N LEU A 56 7.55 10.76 7.50
CA LEU A 56 6.80 10.66 8.75
C LEU A 56 7.62 10.96 10.01
N LEU A 57 8.96 11.06 9.88
CA LEU A 57 9.89 11.34 10.98
C LEU A 57 10.29 12.81 11.04
N GLN A 58 9.87 13.62 10.08
CA GLN A 58 10.17 15.06 10.01
C GLN A 58 9.19 15.87 10.86
N ASP A 59 9.58 17.10 11.20
CA ASP A 59 8.73 18.04 11.93
C ASP A 59 7.47 18.40 11.14
N THR A 60 7.60 18.54 9.82
CA THR A 60 6.46 18.78 8.92
C THR A 60 6.05 17.47 8.27
N LYS A 61 4.86 16.98 8.63
CA LYS A 61 4.32 15.72 8.11
C LYS A 61 3.50 15.97 6.84
N PRO A 62 3.43 15.00 5.91
CA PRO A 62 2.50 15.06 4.79
C PRO A 62 1.06 15.26 5.28
N GLU A 63 0.31 16.13 4.60
CA GLU A 63 -1.00 16.60 5.08
C GLU A 63 -1.98 15.44 5.33
N SER A 64 -2.01 14.46 4.42
CA SER A 64 -2.91 13.30 4.54
C SER A 64 -2.59 12.41 5.75
N TYR A 65 -1.34 12.42 6.22
CA TYR A 65 -0.87 11.61 7.34
C TYR A 65 -0.77 12.38 8.66
N ALA A 66 -0.77 13.72 8.63
CA ALA A 66 -0.54 14.57 9.81
C ALA A 66 -1.47 14.20 10.98
N ARG A 67 -2.79 14.19 10.75
CA ARG A 67 -3.78 13.83 11.77
C ARG A 67 -3.53 12.48 12.42
N ALA A 68 -3.22 11.46 11.61
CA ALA A 68 -2.97 10.11 12.10
C ALA A 68 -1.67 10.03 12.90
N CYS A 69 -0.62 10.72 12.44
CA CYS A 69 0.66 10.74 13.11
C CYS A 69 0.64 11.56 14.41
N ASP A 70 -0.21 12.58 14.52
CA ASP A 70 -0.37 13.38 15.74
C ASP A 70 -1.18 12.61 16.80
N ALA A 71 -2.11 11.77 16.36
CA ALA A 71 -2.85 10.86 17.23
C ALA A 71 -2.05 9.60 17.61
N ALA A 72 -0.96 9.30 16.91
CA ALA A 72 -0.19 8.08 17.12
C ALA A 72 0.58 8.10 18.44
N ARG A 73 0.56 6.96 19.15
CA ARG A 73 1.26 6.77 20.41
C ARG A 73 2.05 5.46 20.37
N SER A 74 3.29 5.50 20.86
CA SER A 74 4.14 4.31 20.93
C SER A 74 3.79 3.39 22.10
N ASP A 75 3.11 3.92 23.12
CA ASP A 75 2.78 3.24 24.37
C ASP A 75 1.34 2.69 24.41
N SER A 76 0.48 3.06 23.46
CA SER A 76 -0.92 2.60 23.42
C SER A 76 -1.53 2.68 22.02
N PHE A 77 -2.46 1.77 21.73
CA PHE A 77 -3.27 1.75 20.51
C PHE A 77 -4.67 2.40 20.69
N THR A 78 -4.96 2.98 21.86
CA THR A 78 -6.25 3.62 22.13
C THR A 78 -6.27 5.05 21.58
N ALA A 79 -7.24 5.38 20.71
CA ALA A 79 -7.51 6.76 20.31
C ALA A 79 -8.12 7.53 21.49
N THR A 80 -7.52 8.64 21.90
CA THR A 80 -8.14 9.56 22.87
C THR A 80 -8.94 10.59 22.07
N ASN A 81 -10.25 10.64 22.31
CA ASN A 81 -11.16 11.64 21.73
C ASN A 81 -10.92 13.03 22.34
#